data_AF-A0A967W0R5-F1
#
_entry.id   AF-A0A967W0R5-F1
#
_cell.length_a   1.000
_cell.length_b   1.000
_cell.length_c   1.000
_cell.angle_alpha   90.00
_cell.angle_beta   90.00
_cell.angle_gamma   90.00
#
_symmetry.space_group_name_H-M   'P 1'
#
loop_
_entity.id
_entity.type
_entity.pdbx_description
1 polymer ?
#
loop_
_entity_poly.entity_id
_entity_poly.type
_entity_poly.pdbx_seq_one_letter_code
_entity_poly.pdbx_strand_id
1 'polypeptide(L)'
;GPWGAMPHACPRDEEIQAGQPIIIDMGVRLGGYCSDLSRTLFLGRPDEQFDGIYDIVLTAQLTAEALIRTEMTGEQAHLLAHNVITET
;
A
#
# COMPACT_ATOMS: atom_id res chain seq x y z
N GLY A 1 5.90 -1.96 12.41
CA GLY A 1 5.48 -3.02 13.35
C GLY A 1 3.98 -3.19 13.32
N PRO A 2 3.33 -3.49 14.47
CA PRO A 2 1.90 -3.82 14.55
C PRO A 2 0.99 -2.72 13.98
N TRP A 3 1.42 -1.46 14.05
CA TRP A 3 0.69 -0.33 13.48
C TRP A 3 0.52 -0.37 11.96
N GLY A 4 1.37 -1.12 11.24
CA GLY A 4 1.21 -1.31 9.79
C GLY A 4 -0.05 -2.08 9.42
N ALA A 5 -0.63 -2.85 10.35
CA ALA A 5 -1.90 -3.54 10.14
C ALA A 5 -3.13 -2.64 10.42
N MET A 6 -2.92 -1.40 10.89
CA MET A 6 -3.99 -0.45 11.19
C MET A 6 -4.06 0.62 10.09
N PRO A 7 -5.08 0.60 9.22
CA PRO A 7 -5.27 1.64 8.22
C PRO A 7 -5.34 3.03 8.85
N HIS A 8 -4.74 4.04 8.20
CA HIS A 8 -4.69 5.42 8.66
C HIS A 8 -4.11 5.62 10.07
N ALA A 9 -3.17 4.76 10.47
CA ALA A 9 -2.41 4.96 11.70
C ALA A 9 -1.63 6.29 11.67
N CYS A 10 -1.83 7.13 12.69
CA CYS A 10 -1.03 8.34 12.84
C CYS A 10 0.39 8.01 13.36
N PRO A 11 1.41 8.79 12.96
CA PRO A 11 2.75 8.71 13.54
C PRO A 11 2.73 8.90 15.07
N ARG A 12 3.66 8.24 15.76
CA ARG A 12 3.81 8.29 17.21
C ARG A 12 5.28 8.52 17.56
N ASP A 13 5.52 8.97 18.79
CA ASP A 13 6.86 9.05 19.37
C ASP A 13 7.30 7.65 19.85
N GLU A 14 7.54 6.76 18.89
CA GLU A 14 8.01 5.40 19.09
C GLU A 14 9.23 5.14 18.21
N GLU A 15 10.27 4.53 18.77
CA GLU A 15 11.45 4.16 18.01
C GLU A 15 11.16 3.05 17.01
N ILE A 16 11.55 3.27 15.75
CA ILE A 16 11.48 2.24 14.70
C ILE A 16 12.47 1.12 15.03
N GLN A 17 11.96 -0.11 15.07
CA GLN A 17 12.75 -1.31 15.35
C GLN A 17 13.03 -2.10 14.06
N ALA A 18 14.22 -2.72 13.99
CA ALA A 18 14.55 -3.67 12.92
C ALA A 18 13.65 -4.92 12.99
N GLY A 19 13.46 -5.60 11.86
CA GLY A 19 12.59 -6.77 11.76
C GLY A 19 11.10 -6.43 11.71
N GLN A 20 10.76 -5.17 11.44
CA GLN A 20 9.37 -4.73 11.35
C GLN A 20 9.09 -3.99 10.04
N PRO A 21 7.87 -4.13 9.48
CA PRO A 21 7.45 -3.32 8.35
C PRO A 21 7.12 -1.89 8.76
N ILE A 22 7.32 -0.95 7.85
CA ILE A 22 7.07 0.47 8.01
C ILE A 22 6.20 0.90 6.84
N ILE A 23 5.03 1.47 7.11
CA ILE A 23 4.18 2.08 6.10
C ILE A 23 4.32 3.59 6.23
N ILE A 24 4.65 4.24 5.11
CA ILE A 24 4.73 5.69 4.99
C ILE A 24 3.61 6.10 4.05
N ASP A 25 2.58 6.71 4.61
CA ASP A 25 1.48 7.34 3.88
C ASP A 25 1.66 8.86 4.02
N MET A 26 1.91 9.54 2.89
CA MET A 26 2.26 10.96 2.91
C MET A 26 1.86 11.69 1.64
N GLY A 27 1.67 13.00 1.79
CA GLY A 27 1.29 13.90 0.72
C GLY A 27 1.81 15.31 0.94
N VAL A 28 1.91 16.08 -0.14
CA VAL A 28 2.30 17.49 -0.11
C VAL A 28 1.18 18.33 -0.67
N ARG A 29 0.94 19.49 -0.05
CA ARG A 29 0.05 20.52 -0.57
C ARG A 29 0.87 21.65 -1.17
N LEU A 30 0.68 21.93 -2.45
CA LEU A 30 1.42 22.97 -3.16
C LEU A 30 0.52 23.64 -4.19
N GLY A 31 0.43 24.98 -4.14
CA GLY A 31 -0.30 25.76 -5.15
C GLY A 31 -1.79 25.40 -5.30
N GLY A 32 -2.44 24.91 -4.23
CA GLY A 32 -3.83 24.46 -4.28
C GLY A 32 -4.03 22.99 -4.66
N TYR A 33 -2.98 22.28 -5.05
CA TYR A 33 -3.00 20.86 -5.36
C TYR A 33 -2.49 20.02 -4.19
N CYS A 34 -2.93 18.75 -4.14
CA CYS A 34 -2.48 17.74 -3.18
C CYS A 34 -1.84 16.58 -3.93
N SER A 35 -0.72 16.07 -3.42
CA SER A 35 -0.23 14.72 -3.76
C SER A 35 -0.58 13.74 -2.65
N ASP A 36 -0.60 12.45 -2.99
CA ASP A 36 -0.82 11.35 -2.05
C ASP A 36 -0.02 10.14 -2.54
N LEU A 37 0.77 9.54 -1.65
CA LEU A 37 1.50 8.31 -1.92
C LEU A 37 1.67 7.49 -0.65
N SER A 38 1.57 6.18 -0.82
CA SER A 38 1.93 5.21 0.20
C SER A 38 3.11 4.34 -0.24
N ARG A 39 4.03 4.05 0.69
CA ARG A 39 5.14 3.10 0.51
C ARG A 39 5.27 2.20 1.73
N THR A 40 5.49 0.92 1.47
CA THR A 40 5.80 -0.08 2.50
C THR A 40 7.28 -0.44 2.40
N LEU A 41 7.99 -0.36 3.52
CA LEU A 41 9.40 -0.69 3.67
C LEU A 41 9.56 -1.77 4.73
N PHE A 42 10.66 -2.52 4.68
CA PHE A 42 11.03 -3.45 5.74
C PHE A 42 12.46 -3.16 6.20
N LEU A 43 12.65 -2.90 7.49
CA LEU A 43 13.99 -2.64 8.03
C LEU A 43 14.69 -3.96 8.35
N GLY A 44 15.55 -4.41 7.44
CA GLY A 44 16.22 -5.70 7.51
C GLY A 44 15.68 -6.67 6.47
N ARG A 45 15.66 -7.97 6.79
CA ARG A 45 15.13 -9.00 5.88
C ARG A 45 13.72 -9.41 6.33
N PRO A 46 12.70 -9.30 5.45
CA PRO A 46 11.37 -9.83 5.71
C PRO A 46 11.37 -11.37 5.77
N ASP A 47 10.35 -11.93 6.40
CA ASP A 47 10.07 -13.35 6.31
C ASP A 47 9.24 -13.67 5.06
N GLU A 48 9.14 -14.96 4.71
CA GLU A 48 8.42 -15.42 3.52
C GLU A 48 6.94 -15.03 3.55
N GLN A 49 6.35 -14.91 4.74
CA GLN A 49 4.96 -14.50 4.89
C GLN A 49 4.78 -13.03 4.48
N PHE A 50 5.64 -12.14 4.99
CA PHE A 50 5.58 -10.72 4.64
C PHE A 50 5.89 -10.50 3.16
N ASP A 51 6.91 -11.17 2.62
CA ASP A 51 7.24 -11.10 1.19
C ASP A 51 6.04 -11.51 0.32
N GLY A 52 5.38 -12.62 0.66
CA GLY A 52 4.17 -13.06 -0.04
C GLY A 52 3.03 -12.04 0.02
N ILE A 53 2.77 -11.45 1.19
CA ILE A 53 1.75 -10.40 1.34
C ILE A 53 2.11 -9.17 0.51
N TYR A 54 3.37 -8.74 0.55
CA TYR A 54 3.83 -7.58 -0.21
C TYR A 54 3.68 -7.81 -1.72
N ASP A 55 4.06 -8.99 -2.21
CA ASP A 55 3.95 -9.34 -3.63
C ASP A 55 2.49 -9.38 -4.11
N ILE A 56 1.56 -9.88 -3.28
CA ILE A 56 0.11 -9.85 -3.59
C ILE A 56 -0.37 -8.41 -3.75
N VAL A 57 -0.05 -7.54 -2.80
CA VAL A 57 -0.48 -6.13 -2.82
C VAL A 57 0.15 -5.38 -3.99
N LEU A 58 1.44 -5.59 -4.25
CA LEU A 58 2.15 -4.98 -5.38
C LEU A 58 1.55 -5.43 -6.71
N THR A 59 1.26 -6.72 -6.86
CA THR A 59 0.64 -7.26 -8.08
C THR A 59 -0.73 -6.65 -8.28
N ALA A 60 -1.57 -6.61 -7.24
CA ALA A 60 -2.91 -6.01 -7.31
C ALA A 60 -2.86 -4.53 -7.73
N GLN A 61 -1.93 -3.75 -7.18
CA GLN A 61 -1.72 -2.35 -7.55
C GLN A 61 -1.31 -2.22 -9.03
N LEU A 62 -0.26 -2.94 -9.46
CA LEU A 62 0.26 -2.86 -10.82
C LEU A 62 -0.77 -3.30 -11.86
N THR A 63 -1.58 -4.32 -11.55
CA THR A 63 -2.68 -4.77 -12.40
C THR A 63 -3.74 -3.69 -12.56
N ALA A 64 -4.16 -3.05 -11.47
CA ALA A 64 -5.12 -1.95 -11.54
C ALA A 64 -4.56 -0.75 -12.32
N GLU A 65 -3.33 -0.32 -12.03
CA GLU A 65 -2.68 0.79 -12.74
C GLU A 65 -2.58 0.55 -14.25
N ALA A 66 -2.29 -0.68 -14.67
CA ALA A 66 -2.17 -1.04 -16.08
C ALA A 66 -3.52 -1.10 -16.84
N LEU A 67 -4.62 -1.35 -16.13
CA LEU A 67 -5.94 -1.64 -16.74
C LEU A 67 -6.96 -0.51 -16.57
N ILE A 68 -6.78 0.38 -15.59
CA ILE A 68 -7.64 1.55 -15.41
C ILE A 68 -7.62 2.42 -16.66
N ARG A 69 -8.81 2.81 -17.11
CA ARG A 69 -9.02 3.66 -18.28
C ARG A 69 -10.26 4.53 -18.11
N THR A 70 -10.43 5.49 -19.02
CA THR A 70 -11.63 6.35 -19.08
C THR A 70 -12.90 5.51 -19.20
N GLU A 71 -14.01 6.06 -18.73
CA GLU A 71 -15.36 5.46 -18.70
C GLU A 71 -15.56 4.30 -17.71
N MET A 72 -14.56 3.93 -16.90
CA MET A 72 -14.75 2.94 -15.83
C MET A 72 -15.43 3.56 -14.61
N THR A 73 -16.32 2.81 -13.97
CA THR A 73 -16.82 3.15 -12.64
C THR A 73 -15.75 2.87 -11.59
N GLY A 74 -15.86 3.50 -10.42
CA GLY A 74 -14.98 3.21 -9.28
C GLY A 74 -15.03 1.74 -8.86
N GLU A 75 -16.19 1.10 -8.96
CA GLU A 75 -16.35 -0.34 -8.70
C GLU A 75 -15.58 -1.19 -9.71
N GLN A 76 -15.67 -0.88 -11.01
CA GLN A 76 -14.92 -1.60 -12.03
C GLN A 76 -13.41 -1.46 -11.82
N ALA A 77 -12.93 -0.27 -11.46
CA ALA A 77 -11.52 -0.05 -11.14
C ALA A 77 -11.09 -0.80 -9.87
N HIS A 78 -11.91 -0.80 -8.82
CA HIS A 78 -11.66 -1.54 -7.58
C HIS A 78 -11.53 -3.06 -7.83
N LEU A 79 -12.43 -3.62 -8.63
CA LEU A 79 -12.45 -5.06 -8.92
C LEU A 79 -11.16 -5.56 -9.58
N LEU A 80 -10.44 -4.71 -10.32
CA LEU A 80 -9.15 -5.07 -10.93
C LEU A 80 -8.11 -5.48 -9.88
N ALA A 81 -8.01 -4.74 -8.77
CA ALA A 81 -7.10 -5.07 -7.68
C ALA A 81 -7.70 -6.12 -6.74
N HIS A 82 -8.99 -6.00 -6.42
CA HIS A 82 -9.69 -6.90 -5.50
C HIS A 82 -9.59 -8.36 -5.97
N ASN A 83 -9.84 -8.63 -7.26
CA ASN A 83 -9.82 -9.99 -7.78
C ASN A 83 -8.43 -10.63 -7.64
N VAL A 84 -7.34 -9.88 -7.88
CA VAL A 84 -5.97 -10.38 -7.66
C VAL A 84 -5.77 -10.82 -6.21
N ILE A 85 -6.25 -10.03 -5.25
CA ILE A 85 -6.12 -10.33 -3.81
C ILE A 85 -6.95 -11.57 -3.44
N THR A 86 -8.15 -11.74 -3.99
CA THR A 86 -9.05 -12.86 -3.63
C THR A 86 -8.79 -14.16 -4.37
N GLU A 87 -8.10 -14.12 -5.50
CA GLU A 87 -7.76 -15.29 -6.32
C GLU A 87 -6.40 -15.92 -5.95
N THR A 88 -5.64 -15.29 -5.05
CA THR A 88 -4.38 -15.82 -4.49
C THR A 88 -4.62 -16.61 -3.22
#